data_AF-A0A9X0UC03-F1
#
_entry.id   AF-A0A9X0UC03-F1
#
_cell.length_a   1.000
_cell.length_b   1.000
_cell.length_c   1.000
_cell.angle_alpha   90.00
_cell.angle_beta   90.00
_cell.angle_gamma   90.00
#
_symmetry.space_group_name_H-M   'P 1'
#
loop_
_entity.id
_entity.type
_entity.pdbx_description
1 polymer ?
#
loop_
_entity_poly.entity_id
_entity_poly.type
_entity_poly.pdbx_seq_one_letter_code
_entity_poly.pdbx_strand_id
1 'polypeptide(L)'
;MAIYYQHIGRELWRRDGPRSIGTADGGLKRFSLSDILPFLGPVDPVEQAVMREKIGEFAPTGFQVWGIPSGAERVLQQMGTGDSLMLLESEDFRYVGQVIHRASVPCWDLSNHIWGEQRFPLIVLLQGQMIAYPWSAFVEHFSFDANYHMRGNTMRLSAERVAASPSVNEETFLASVMTQVATYPVDLQTDFSAFSEGLKAHLRLVRDRGQQQVFRRQVMEKQGARCAVCDLSILPVLEAAHVVPKEANGSDDARNGLALCVLHHRMFDGVLFAIEPETRTLRTRDGYSLADLRISKPDIRHLPSGPHVDSLRWRWTNMPLPTADELPRAE
;
A
#
# COMPACT_ATOMS: atom_id res chain seq x y z
N MET A 1 10.26 -4.21 5.69
CA MET A 1 9.23 -5.24 5.47
C MET A 1 9.89 -6.59 5.58
N ALA A 2 9.38 -7.46 6.44
CA ALA A 2 9.80 -8.83 6.59
C ALA A 2 8.63 -9.78 6.27
N ILE A 3 8.96 -11.01 5.89
CA ILE A 3 7.98 -12.08 5.67
C ILE A 3 8.04 -13.03 6.87
N TYR A 4 6.90 -13.22 7.50
CA TYR A 4 6.64 -14.21 8.53
C TYR A 4 5.77 -15.30 7.96
N TYR A 5 5.95 -16.52 8.44
CA TYR A 5 5.13 -17.65 8.03
C TYR A 5 4.90 -18.60 9.20
N GLN A 6 3.70 -19.18 9.27
CA GLN A 6 3.31 -20.08 10.36
C GLN A 6 2.64 -21.35 9.80
N HIS A 7 3.04 -22.51 10.32
CA HIS A 7 2.42 -23.80 10.01
C HIS A 7 1.35 -24.10 11.05
N ILE A 8 0.12 -24.20 10.57
CA ILE A 8 -1.08 -24.38 11.39
C ILE A 8 -1.46 -25.85 11.48
N GLY A 9 -1.38 -26.59 10.37
CA GLY A 9 -1.92 -27.95 10.29
C GLY A 9 -3.40 -27.94 9.88
N ARG A 10 -3.82 -28.96 9.12
CA ARG A 10 -5.19 -29.08 8.59
C ARG A 10 -6.28 -29.05 9.66
N GLU A 11 -6.07 -29.71 10.80
CA GLU A 11 -7.06 -29.78 11.88
C GLU A 11 -7.27 -28.42 12.55
N LEU A 12 -6.18 -27.75 12.92
CA LEU A 12 -6.23 -26.42 13.52
C LEU A 12 -6.77 -25.38 12.53
N TRP A 13 -6.40 -25.48 11.25
CA TRP A 13 -6.94 -24.59 10.22
C TRP A 13 -8.46 -24.71 10.09
N ARG A 14 -8.98 -25.95 10.04
CA ARG A 14 -10.44 -26.19 9.99
C ARG A 14 -11.17 -25.65 11.21
N ARG A 15 -10.54 -25.67 12.38
CA ARG A 15 -11.12 -25.18 13.64
C ARG A 15 -11.07 -23.65 13.74
N ASP A 16 -9.91 -23.06 13.45
CA ASP A 16 -9.57 -21.68 13.80
C ASP A 16 -9.64 -20.71 12.62
N GLY A 17 -9.34 -21.18 11.41
CA GLY A 17 -9.42 -20.40 10.17
C GLY A 17 -10.78 -19.70 9.98
N PRO A 18 -11.92 -20.44 10.01
CA PRO A 18 -13.25 -19.83 9.87
C PRO A 18 -13.59 -18.78 10.94
N ARG A 19 -12.97 -18.88 12.12
CA ARG A 19 -13.28 -18.01 13.26
C ARG A 19 -12.58 -16.65 13.16
N SER A 20 -11.43 -16.58 12.49
CA SER A 20 -10.54 -15.42 12.61
C SER A 20 -9.94 -14.91 11.29
N ILE A 21 -9.83 -15.77 10.28
CA ILE A 21 -9.30 -15.44 8.94
C ILE A 21 -10.38 -15.53 7.87
N GLY A 22 -11.09 -16.64 7.79
CA GLY A 22 -12.00 -16.98 6.71
C GLY A 22 -11.83 -18.41 6.23
N THR A 23 -12.56 -18.74 5.17
CA THR A 23 -12.48 -20.05 4.49
C THR A 23 -12.53 -19.86 2.98
N ALA A 24 -12.09 -20.88 2.25
CA ALA A 24 -12.26 -20.95 0.81
C ALA A 24 -13.72 -20.72 0.39
N ASP A 25 -14.66 -21.43 1.01
CA ASP A 25 -16.07 -21.38 0.60
C ASP A 25 -16.84 -20.18 1.19
N GLY A 26 -16.41 -19.67 2.34
CA GLY A 26 -17.11 -18.61 3.09
C GLY A 26 -16.49 -17.22 2.99
N GLY A 27 -15.40 -17.05 2.23
CA GLY A 27 -14.68 -15.78 2.12
C GLY A 27 -13.94 -15.38 3.40
N LEU A 28 -13.47 -14.14 3.44
CA LEU A 28 -12.74 -13.59 4.59
C LEU A 28 -13.66 -13.27 5.78
N LYS A 29 -13.23 -13.66 6.99
CA LYS A 29 -13.80 -13.18 8.24
C LYS A 29 -13.29 -11.76 8.49
N ARG A 30 -14.19 -10.77 8.45
CA ARG A 30 -13.87 -9.36 8.74
C ARG A 30 -14.34 -8.98 10.13
N PHE A 31 -13.43 -8.41 10.92
CA PHE A 31 -13.68 -7.78 12.21
C PHE A 31 -13.66 -6.26 12.06
N SER A 32 -14.46 -5.60 12.88
CA SER A 32 -14.37 -4.19 13.20
C SER A 32 -13.61 -3.99 14.52
N LEU A 33 -13.15 -2.76 14.78
CA LEU A 33 -12.53 -2.45 16.07
C LEU A 33 -13.48 -2.73 17.25
N SER A 34 -14.77 -2.44 17.09
CA SER A 34 -15.79 -2.69 18.12
C SER A 34 -15.95 -4.15 18.49
N ASP A 35 -15.65 -5.08 17.58
CA ASP A 35 -15.75 -6.52 17.85
C ASP A 35 -14.67 -7.01 18.83
N ILE A 36 -13.49 -6.36 18.81
CA ILE A 36 -12.34 -6.81 19.59
C ILE A 36 -12.02 -5.92 20.80
N LEU A 37 -12.38 -4.63 20.74
CA LEU A 37 -12.02 -3.63 21.76
C LEU A 37 -12.36 -4.04 23.20
N PRO A 38 -13.53 -4.66 23.49
CA PRO A 38 -13.87 -5.10 24.85
C PRO A 38 -12.90 -6.14 25.44
N PHE A 39 -12.16 -6.85 24.58
CA PHE A 39 -11.26 -7.94 24.96
C PHE A 39 -9.77 -7.55 24.90
N LEU A 40 -9.48 -6.28 24.59
CA LEU A 40 -8.14 -5.69 24.57
C LEU A 40 -7.78 -4.98 25.88
N GLY A 41 -8.42 -5.35 27.00
CA GLY A 41 -8.23 -4.72 28.31
C GLY A 41 -6.76 -4.53 28.74
N PRO A 42 -5.84 -5.48 28.49
CA PRO A 42 -4.42 -5.30 28.79
C PRO A 42 -3.69 -4.26 27.93
N VAL A 43 -4.21 -3.92 26.75
CA VAL A 43 -3.59 -2.98 25.80
C VAL A 43 -3.84 -1.55 26.26
N ASP A 44 -2.77 -0.76 26.40
CA ASP A 44 -2.85 0.62 26.85
C ASP A 44 -3.73 1.50 25.92
N PRO A 45 -4.52 2.45 26.44
CA PRO A 45 -5.40 3.31 25.63
C PRO A 45 -4.69 4.10 24.52
N VAL A 46 -3.42 4.49 24.70
CA VAL A 46 -2.61 5.15 23.66
C VAL A 46 -2.35 4.19 22.50
N GLU A 47 -2.00 2.94 22.80
CA GLU A 47 -1.86 1.92 21.76
C GLU A 47 -3.19 1.63 21.07
N GLN A 48 -4.30 1.56 21.80
CA GLN A 48 -5.63 1.40 21.20
C GLN A 48 -6.00 2.55 20.26
N ALA A 49 -5.59 3.78 20.57
CA ALA A 49 -5.77 4.93 19.69
C ALA A 49 -4.94 4.80 18.39
N VAL A 50 -3.66 4.38 18.51
CA VAL A 50 -2.81 4.07 17.35
C VAL A 50 -3.40 2.95 16.49
N MET A 51 -3.93 1.90 17.12
CA MET A 51 -4.64 0.82 16.42
C MET A 51 -5.82 1.36 15.62
N ARG A 52 -6.62 2.26 16.21
CA ARG A 52 -7.78 2.86 15.54
C ARG A 52 -7.38 3.67 14.31
N GLU A 53 -6.34 4.48 14.41
CA GLU A 53 -5.82 5.26 13.28
C GLU A 53 -5.35 4.34 12.15
N LYS A 54 -4.52 3.34 12.48
CA LYS A 54 -4.02 2.36 11.50
C LYS A 54 -5.13 1.54 10.84
N ILE A 55 -6.13 1.10 11.60
CA ILE A 55 -7.28 0.39 11.03
C ILE A 55 -8.07 1.30 10.09
N GLY A 56 -8.29 2.57 10.47
CA GLY A 56 -8.98 3.53 9.61
C GLY A 56 -8.22 3.80 8.30
N GLU A 57 -6.89 3.84 8.35
CA GLU A 57 -6.05 4.05 7.16
C GLU A 57 -5.94 2.79 6.29
N PHE A 58 -5.70 1.63 6.89
CA PHE A 58 -5.26 0.42 6.18
C PHE A 58 -6.37 -0.62 5.96
N ALA A 59 -7.42 -0.60 6.78
CA ALA A 59 -8.50 -1.60 6.73
C ALA A 59 -9.89 -0.99 7.08
N PRO A 60 -10.34 0.04 6.35
CA PRO A 60 -11.61 0.73 6.65
C PRO A 60 -12.84 -0.17 6.50
N THR A 61 -12.75 -1.25 5.73
CA THR A 61 -13.83 -2.24 5.50
C THR A 61 -13.75 -3.43 6.44
N GLY A 62 -12.85 -3.41 7.42
CA GLY A 62 -12.60 -4.50 8.37
C GLY A 62 -11.31 -5.27 8.06
N PHE A 63 -10.87 -6.05 9.05
CA PHE A 63 -9.57 -6.74 9.07
C PHE A 63 -9.71 -8.18 9.61
N GLN A 64 -8.67 -8.98 9.47
CA GLN A 64 -8.56 -10.32 10.06
C GLN A 64 -7.81 -10.26 11.39
N VAL A 65 -8.12 -11.19 12.29
CA VAL A 65 -7.42 -11.34 13.58
C VAL A 65 -6.70 -12.68 13.59
N TRP A 66 -5.43 -12.68 13.97
CA TRP A 66 -4.69 -13.92 14.14
C TRP A 66 -3.97 -13.95 15.49
N GLY A 67 -4.06 -15.10 16.15
CA GLY A 67 -3.43 -15.34 17.45
C GLY A 67 -2.26 -16.29 17.27
N ILE A 68 -1.16 -15.97 17.92
CA ILE A 68 0.06 -16.76 17.88
C ILE A 68 0.39 -17.26 19.30
N PRO A 69 0.84 -18.51 19.48
CA PRO A 69 1.25 -19.02 20.80
C PRO A 69 2.38 -18.18 21.40
N SER A 70 2.40 -18.05 22.74
CA SER A 70 3.41 -17.28 23.48
C SER A 70 4.85 -17.72 23.21
N GLY A 71 5.08 -19.00 22.87
CA GLY A 71 6.40 -19.52 22.51
C GLY A 71 7.05 -18.85 21.30
N ALA A 72 6.28 -18.13 20.47
CA ALA A 72 6.79 -17.40 19.31
C ALA A 72 7.18 -15.93 19.62
N GLU A 73 7.07 -15.47 20.86
CA GLU A 73 7.28 -14.07 21.24
C GLU A 73 8.59 -13.49 20.70
N ARG A 74 9.70 -14.24 20.82
CA ARG A 74 11.02 -13.82 20.33
C ARG A 74 11.05 -13.59 18.81
N VAL A 75 10.31 -14.39 18.04
CA VAL A 75 10.24 -14.24 16.57
C VAL A 75 9.48 -12.96 16.20
N LEU A 76 8.43 -12.65 16.96
CA LEU A 76 7.53 -11.53 16.72
C LEU A 76 8.04 -10.19 17.27
N GLN A 77 9.11 -10.15 18.06
CA GLN A 77 9.65 -8.92 18.64
C GLN A 77 9.88 -7.81 17.60
N GLN A 78 10.29 -8.18 16.39
CA GLN A 78 10.57 -7.24 15.31
C GLN A 78 9.41 -7.09 14.31
N MET A 79 8.28 -7.77 14.52
CA MET A 79 7.12 -7.66 13.64
C MET A 79 6.44 -6.31 13.87
N GLY A 80 6.31 -5.55 12.79
CA GLY A 80 5.69 -4.24 12.77
C GLY A 80 4.68 -4.07 11.63
N THR A 81 4.05 -2.90 11.60
CA THR A 81 3.13 -2.52 10.53
C THR A 81 3.83 -2.60 9.17
N GLY A 82 3.15 -3.22 8.20
CA GLY A 82 3.63 -3.37 6.84
C GLY A 82 4.38 -4.68 6.57
N ASP A 83 4.78 -5.43 7.59
CA ASP A 83 5.29 -6.80 7.44
C ASP A 83 4.19 -7.75 6.95
N SER A 84 4.57 -8.92 6.45
CA SER A 84 3.60 -9.91 5.94
C SER A 84 3.61 -11.18 6.78
N LEU A 85 2.43 -11.77 6.99
CA LEU A 85 2.25 -13.08 7.62
C LEU A 85 1.54 -14.02 6.64
N MET A 86 2.17 -15.16 6.38
CA MET A 86 1.61 -16.25 5.57
C MET A 86 1.22 -17.43 6.44
N LEU A 87 0.04 -18.00 6.22
CA LEU A 87 -0.46 -19.13 7.01
C LEU A 87 -0.50 -20.41 6.15
N LEU A 88 0.31 -21.39 6.55
CA LEU A 88 0.44 -22.70 5.93
C LEU A 88 -0.53 -23.68 6.61
N GLU A 89 -1.51 -24.18 5.86
CA GLU A 89 -2.43 -25.20 6.38
C GLU A 89 -1.72 -26.56 6.47
N SER A 90 -1.16 -27.03 5.35
CA SER A 90 -0.46 -28.33 5.31
C SER A 90 0.51 -28.33 4.13
N GLU A 91 -0.03 -28.43 2.91
CA GLU A 91 0.77 -28.43 1.67
C GLU A 91 0.71 -27.09 0.96
N ASP A 92 -0.31 -26.28 1.24
CA ASP A 92 -0.50 -24.96 0.66
C ASP A 92 -0.58 -23.89 1.74
N PHE A 93 0.01 -22.75 1.46
CA PHE A 93 -0.37 -21.50 2.08
C PHE A 93 -1.78 -21.14 1.65
N ARG A 94 -2.64 -20.92 2.64
CA ARG A 94 -4.07 -20.62 2.46
C ARG A 94 -4.39 -19.15 2.61
N TYR A 95 -3.49 -18.39 3.24
CA TYR A 95 -3.70 -16.98 3.51
C TYR A 95 -2.38 -16.23 3.51
N VAL A 96 -2.42 -15.00 3.00
CA VAL A 96 -1.37 -14.00 3.17
C VAL A 96 -2.02 -12.69 3.60
N GLY A 97 -1.47 -12.07 4.65
CA GLY A 97 -1.95 -10.79 5.14
C GLY A 97 -0.82 -9.87 5.56
N GLN A 98 -1.00 -8.59 5.31
CA GLN A 98 -0.11 -7.55 5.81
C GLN A 98 -0.50 -7.19 7.24
N VAL A 99 0.50 -7.03 8.10
CA VAL A 99 0.35 -6.62 9.49
C VAL A 99 -0.09 -5.16 9.54
N ILE A 100 -1.30 -4.94 10.03
CA ILE A 100 -1.80 -3.60 10.38
C ILE A 100 -1.17 -3.21 11.72
N HIS A 101 -1.31 -4.09 12.72
CA HIS A 101 -0.81 -3.86 14.07
C HIS A 101 -0.57 -5.17 14.81
N ARG A 102 0.43 -5.21 15.67
CA ARG A 102 0.68 -6.30 16.62
C ARG A 102 0.50 -5.73 18.02
N ALA A 103 -0.36 -6.35 18.82
CA ALA A 103 -0.54 -5.94 20.21
C ALA A 103 0.81 -6.04 20.97
N SER A 104 1.15 -5.01 21.72
CA SER A 104 2.40 -4.96 22.49
C SER A 104 2.43 -5.97 23.63
N VAL A 105 1.24 -6.37 24.12
CA VAL A 105 1.05 -7.29 25.24
C VAL A 105 0.17 -8.49 24.87
N PRO A 106 0.31 -9.63 25.58
CA PRO A 106 -0.56 -10.79 25.39
C PRO A 106 -2.04 -10.48 25.72
N CYS A 107 -2.95 -10.79 24.79
CA CYS A 107 -4.39 -10.54 24.91
C CYS A 107 -5.16 -11.86 25.08
N TRP A 108 -5.12 -12.43 26.29
CA TRP A 108 -5.73 -13.73 26.60
C TRP A 108 -7.26 -13.73 26.46
N ASP A 109 -7.92 -12.65 26.83
CA ASP A 109 -9.38 -12.54 26.75
C ASP A 109 -9.86 -12.54 25.30
N LEU A 110 -9.13 -11.86 24.40
CA LEU A 110 -9.43 -11.90 22.97
C LEU A 110 -9.16 -13.29 22.39
N SER A 111 -8.11 -13.98 22.86
CA SER A 111 -7.86 -15.38 22.48
C SER A 111 -9.04 -16.28 22.85
N ASN A 112 -9.55 -16.15 24.08
CA ASN A 112 -10.71 -16.90 24.53
C ASN A 112 -11.99 -16.53 23.77
N HIS A 113 -12.17 -15.25 23.45
CA HIS A 113 -13.34 -14.78 22.72
C HIS A 113 -13.42 -15.37 21.29
N ILE A 114 -12.30 -15.38 20.56
CA ILE A 114 -12.28 -15.83 19.17
C ILE A 114 -12.18 -17.36 19.08
N TRP A 115 -11.28 -17.98 19.84
CA TRP A 115 -10.97 -19.41 19.69
C TRP A 115 -11.58 -20.30 20.78
N GLY A 116 -12.19 -19.72 21.82
CA GLY A 116 -12.73 -20.48 22.96
C GLY A 116 -11.65 -21.05 23.89
N GLU A 117 -10.39 -20.63 23.72
CA GLU A 117 -9.26 -21.07 24.53
C GLU A 117 -8.21 -19.95 24.65
N GLN A 118 -7.55 -19.90 25.80
CA GLN A 118 -6.46 -18.96 26.09
C GLN A 118 -5.12 -19.53 25.62
N ARG A 119 -4.98 -19.89 24.35
CA ARG A 119 -3.75 -20.49 23.79
C ARG A 119 -2.97 -19.59 22.84
N PHE A 120 -3.60 -18.58 22.28
CA PHE A 120 -3.05 -17.75 21.20
C PHE A 120 -3.06 -16.27 21.56
N PRO A 121 -2.36 -15.85 22.62
CA PRO A 121 -2.51 -14.51 23.16
C PRO A 121 -1.70 -13.44 22.42
N LEU A 122 -0.75 -13.81 21.56
CA LEU A 122 0.01 -12.83 20.77
C LEU A 122 -0.83 -12.45 19.55
N ILE A 123 -1.51 -11.31 19.62
CA ILE A 123 -2.50 -10.90 18.62
C ILE A 123 -1.86 -10.04 17.54
N VAL A 124 -2.18 -10.39 16.29
CA VAL A 124 -1.82 -9.65 15.08
C VAL A 124 -3.10 -9.32 14.31
N LEU A 125 -3.24 -8.05 13.94
CA LEU A 125 -4.28 -7.57 13.04
C LEU A 125 -3.75 -7.55 11.62
N LEU A 126 -4.49 -8.14 10.70
CA LEU A 126 -4.04 -8.39 9.34
C LEU A 126 -5.04 -7.83 8.34
N GLN A 127 -4.54 -7.30 7.22
CA GLN A 127 -5.32 -7.10 6.02
C GLN A 127 -4.77 -8.01 4.93
N GLY A 128 -5.57 -8.94 4.46
CA GLY A 128 -5.09 -9.97 3.57
C GLY A 128 -6.15 -10.57 2.67
N GLN A 129 -5.77 -11.71 2.09
CA GLN A 129 -6.64 -12.48 1.23
C GLN A 129 -6.32 -13.97 1.31
N MET A 130 -7.30 -14.77 0.88
CA MET A 130 -7.12 -16.19 0.69
C MET A 130 -6.24 -16.44 -0.54
N ILE A 131 -5.33 -17.40 -0.44
CA ILE A 131 -4.42 -17.81 -1.52
C ILE A 131 -4.37 -19.34 -1.61
N ALA A 132 -3.81 -19.84 -2.71
CA ALA A 132 -3.43 -21.24 -2.85
C ALA A 132 -2.00 -21.29 -3.38
N TYR A 133 -1.04 -21.10 -2.48
CA TYR A 133 0.38 -21.07 -2.84
C TYR A 133 1.11 -22.30 -2.28
N PRO A 134 1.64 -23.20 -3.12
CA PRO A 134 2.25 -24.44 -2.64
C PRO A 134 3.48 -24.23 -1.76
N TRP A 135 3.58 -25.01 -0.68
CA TRP A 135 4.77 -25.06 0.17
C TRP A 135 6.01 -25.50 -0.61
N SER A 136 5.87 -26.42 -1.56
CA SER A 136 6.97 -26.86 -2.44
C SER A 136 7.55 -25.69 -3.24
N ALA A 137 6.69 -24.85 -3.81
CA ALA A 137 7.12 -23.64 -4.52
C ALA A 137 7.77 -22.63 -3.57
N PHE A 138 7.34 -22.53 -2.31
CA PHE A 138 8.01 -21.71 -1.28
C PHE A 138 9.42 -22.21 -0.99
N VAL A 139 9.57 -23.54 -0.80
CA VAL A 139 10.84 -24.21 -0.53
C VAL A 139 11.82 -24.00 -1.68
N GLU A 140 11.35 -24.15 -2.91
CA GLU A 140 12.14 -23.90 -4.12
C GLU A 140 12.58 -22.44 -4.24
N HIS A 141 11.66 -21.48 -4.06
CA HIS A 141 11.96 -20.05 -4.19
C HIS A 141 13.02 -19.54 -3.20
N PHE A 142 13.07 -20.12 -1.99
CA PHE A 142 13.97 -19.67 -0.92
C PHE A 142 15.05 -20.71 -0.57
N SER A 143 15.26 -21.69 -1.45
CA SER A 143 16.30 -22.71 -1.36
C SER A 143 16.36 -23.37 0.03
N PHE A 144 15.20 -23.81 0.52
CA PHE A 144 15.14 -24.62 1.75
C PHE A 144 15.65 -26.03 1.46
N ASP A 145 16.27 -26.66 2.46
CA ASP A 145 16.66 -28.06 2.36
C ASP A 145 15.42 -28.94 2.12
N ALA A 146 15.53 -29.96 1.27
CA ALA A 146 14.42 -30.86 0.94
C ALA A 146 13.79 -31.55 2.17
N ASN A 147 14.55 -31.70 3.25
CA ASN A 147 14.10 -32.30 4.52
C ASN A 147 13.61 -31.26 5.54
N TYR A 148 13.52 -29.98 5.17
CA TYR A 148 13.07 -28.94 6.06
C TYR A 148 11.57 -29.10 6.34
N HIS A 149 11.25 -29.52 7.56
CA HIS A 149 9.88 -29.64 8.05
C HIS A 149 9.59 -28.58 9.10
N MET A 150 8.62 -27.73 8.79
CA MET A 150 8.06 -26.77 9.70
C MET A 150 7.03 -27.49 10.58
N ARG A 151 7.16 -27.53 11.90
CA ARG A 151 6.15 -28.13 12.80
C ARG A 151 5.66 -27.13 13.81
N GLY A 152 4.45 -26.59 13.59
CA GLY A 152 3.74 -25.73 14.56
C GLY A 152 4.39 -24.39 14.89
N ASN A 153 5.51 -24.06 14.26
CA ASN A 153 6.31 -22.88 14.60
C ASN A 153 5.93 -21.68 13.74
N THR A 154 6.03 -20.50 14.32
CA THR A 154 6.06 -19.24 13.57
C THR A 154 7.51 -18.91 13.28
N MET A 155 7.82 -18.62 12.01
CA MET A 155 9.17 -18.35 11.54
C MET A 155 9.20 -16.98 10.85
N ARG A 156 10.38 -16.36 10.87
CA ARG A 156 10.70 -15.20 10.04
C ARG A 156 11.64 -15.64 8.93
N LEU A 157 11.32 -15.28 7.69
CA LEU A 157 12.22 -15.49 6.57
C LEU A 157 13.47 -14.62 6.74
N SER A 158 14.66 -15.23 6.70
CA SER A 158 15.92 -14.53 6.92
C SER A 158 16.30 -13.68 5.70
N ALA A 159 16.93 -12.54 5.94
CA ALA A 159 17.43 -11.67 4.87
C ALA A 159 18.41 -12.39 3.94
N GLU A 160 19.22 -13.32 4.47
CA GLU A 160 20.12 -14.16 3.70
C GLU A 160 19.38 -15.04 2.68
N ARG A 161 18.22 -15.60 3.05
CA ARG A 161 17.41 -16.44 2.15
C ARG A 161 16.71 -15.61 1.07
N VAL A 162 16.26 -14.41 1.43
CA VAL A 162 15.72 -13.47 0.44
C VAL A 162 16.81 -13.11 -0.58
N ALA A 163 18.02 -12.77 -0.11
CA ALA A 163 19.14 -12.39 -0.98
C ALA A 163 19.66 -13.55 -1.85
N ALA A 164 19.53 -14.79 -1.38
CA ALA A 164 19.90 -16.00 -2.13
C ALA A 164 18.85 -16.44 -3.15
N SER A 165 17.65 -15.84 -3.17
CA SER A 165 16.61 -16.17 -4.14
C SER A 165 17.00 -15.64 -5.53
N PRO A 166 16.94 -16.45 -6.61
CA PRO A 166 17.62 -16.14 -7.87
C PRO A 166 17.15 -14.88 -8.61
N SER A 167 15.99 -14.28 -8.28
CA SER A 167 15.45 -13.13 -9.03
C SER A 167 14.35 -12.33 -8.30
N VAL A 168 14.14 -12.56 -7.00
CA VAL A 168 12.91 -12.11 -6.31
C VAL A 168 13.25 -11.48 -4.95
N ASN A 169 12.92 -10.20 -4.78
CA ASN A 169 12.90 -9.53 -3.47
C ASN A 169 11.56 -9.78 -2.76
N GLU A 170 11.42 -9.43 -1.48
CA GLU A 170 10.21 -9.74 -0.70
C GLU A 170 8.93 -9.20 -1.36
N GLU A 171 9.02 -8.02 -1.99
CA GLU A 171 7.89 -7.36 -2.65
C GLU A 171 7.46 -8.09 -3.92
N THR A 172 8.40 -8.45 -4.77
CA THR A 172 8.12 -9.21 -6.02
C THR A 172 7.61 -10.61 -5.71
N PHE A 173 8.08 -11.24 -4.64
CA PHE A 173 7.57 -12.52 -4.15
C PHE A 173 6.12 -12.39 -3.67
N LEU A 174 5.84 -11.47 -2.76
CA LEU A 174 4.47 -11.27 -2.27
C LEU A 174 3.54 -10.92 -3.42
N ALA A 175 4.00 -10.10 -4.37
CA ALA A 175 3.23 -9.80 -5.55
C ALA A 175 2.91 -11.06 -6.38
N SER A 176 3.85 -11.99 -6.57
CA SER A 176 3.59 -13.21 -7.34
C SER A 176 2.61 -14.15 -6.62
N VAL A 177 2.77 -14.32 -5.31
CA VAL A 177 1.86 -15.10 -4.44
C VAL A 177 0.43 -14.55 -4.52
N MET A 178 0.30 -13.23 -4.45
CA MET A 178 -0.99 -12.55 -4.48
C MET A 178 -1.70 -12.61 -5.84
N THR A 179 -0.96 -12.81 -6.93
CA THR A 179 -1.57 -13.07 -8.24
C THR A 179 -2.04 -14.51 -8.42
N GLN A 180 -1.61 -15.43 -7.55
CA GLN A 180 -2.18 -16.77 -7.49
C GLN A 180 -3.50 -16.71 -6.71
N VAL A 181 -4.45 -15.98 -7.28
CA VAL A 181 -5.81 -15.86 -6.77
C VAL A 181 -6.45 -17.24 -6.89
N ALA A 182 -6.72 -17.88 -5.74
CA ALA A 182 -7.81 -18.82 -5.69
C ALA A 182 -9.08 -17.98 -5.72
N THR A 183 -9.65 -17.75 -6.90
CA THR A 183 -10.84 -16.93 -7.07
C THR A 183 -12.00 -17.67 -6.43
N TYR A 184 -12.31 -17.32 -5.18
CA TYR A 184 -13.47 -17.88 -4.49
C TYR A 184 -14.71 -17.06 -4.87
N PRO A 185 -15.74 -17.69 -5.48
CA PRO A 185 -16.86 -16.98 -6.08
C PRO A 185 -17.72 -16.18 -5.08
N VAL A 186 -17.59 -16.43 -3.77
CA VAL A 186 -18.36 -15.75 -2.71
C VAL A 186 -17.82 -14.36 -2.39
N ASP A 187 -16.52 -14.09 -2.57
CA ASP A 187 -15.95 -12.76 -2.35
C ASP A 187 -16.40 -11.74 -3.41
N LEU A 188 -16.81 -12.19 -4.61
CA LEU A 188 -17.26 -11.29 -5.69
C LEU A 188 -18.67 -10.71 -5.45
N GLN A 189 -19.51 -11.37 -4.65
CA GLN A 189 -20.91 -10.96 -4.47
C GLN A 189 -21.14 -10.06 -3.25
N THR A 190 -20.26 -10.10 -2.25
CA THR A 190 -20.34 -9.24 -1.06
C THR A 190 -19.38 -8.05 -1.09
N ASP A 191 -18.45 -8.03 -2.06
CA ASP A 191 -17.40 -7.03 -2.15
C ASP A 191 -17.51 -6.20 -3.44
N PHE A 192 -18.44 -5.23 -3.46
CA PHE A 192 -18.35 -4.08 -4.38
C PHE A 192 -17.16 -3.16 -4.04
N SER A 193 -16.19 -3.64 -3.25
CA SER A 193 -14.89 -3.01 -2.98
C SER A 193 -13.76 -3.57 -3.87
N ALA A 194 -14.07 -4.53 -4.76
CA ALA A 194 -13.15 -5.07 -5.77
C ALA A 194 -12.55 -4.02 -6.76
N PHE A 195 -12.89 -2.72 -6.60
CA PHE A 195 -12.18 -1.61 -7.23
C PHE A 195 -10.93 -1.12 -6.47
N SER A 196 -10.63 -1.62 -5.27
CA SER A 196 -9.33 -1.36 -4.64
C SER A 196 -8.35 -2.46 -5.04
N GLU A 197 -7.48 -2.14 -6.00
CA GLU A 197 -6.30 -2.92 -6.37
C GLU A 197 -5.58 -3.46 -5.11
N GLY A 198 -5.77 -4.76 -4.86
CA GLY A 198 -5.40 -5.41 -3.62
C GLY A 198 -3.89 -5.43 -3.37
N LEU A 199 -3.48 -4.95 -2.20
CA LEU A 199 -2.18 -5.01 -1.50
C LEU A 199 -0.87 -4.71 -2.29
N LYS A 200 -0.73 -5.08 -3.57
CA LYS A 200 0.37 -4.66 -4.46
C LYS A 200 0.44 -3.15 -4.60
N ALA A 201 -0.71 -2.49 -4.75
CA ALA A 201 -0.79 -1.04 -4.70
C ALA A 201 -0.42 -0.55 -3.29
N HIS A 202 -0.94 -1.19 -2.23
CA HIS A 202 -0.72 -0.78 -0.84
C HIS A 202 0.76 -0.84 -0.39
N LEU A 203 1.48 -1.90 -0.78
CA LEU A 203 2.89 -2.11 -0.45
C LEU A 203 3.82 -1.09 -1.14
N ARG A 204 3.53 -0.74 -2.40
CA ARG A 204 4.19 0.39 -3.09
C ARG A 204 3.78 1.72 -2.47
N LEU A 205 2.50 1.89 -2.20
CA LEU A 205 1.93 3.11 -1.63
C LEU A 205 2.52 3.44 -0.26
N VAL A 206 2.78 2.53 0.67
CA VAL A 206 3.24 2.93 2.02
C VAL A 206 4.65 3.54 2.02
N ARG A 207 5.60 3.02 1.23
CA ARG A 207 6.97 3.57 1.17
C ARG A 207 7.07 4.79 0.25
N ASP A 208 6.33 4.78 -0.86
CA ASP A 208 6.25 5.89 -1.79
C ASP A 208 5.46 7.05 -1.17
N ARG A 209 4.35 6.78 -0.44
CA ARG A 209 3.61 7.79 0.35
C ARG A 209 4.51 8.45 1.38
N GLY A 210 5.40 7.77 2.09
CA GLY A 210 6.29 8.44 3.05
C GLY A 210 7.11 9.57 2.41
N GLN A 211 7.71 9.31 1.24
CA GLN A 211 8.53 10.28 0.51
C GLN A 211 7.67 11.28 -0.28
N GLN A 212 6.60 10.82 -0.92
CA GLN A 212 5.63 11.65 -1.63
C GLN A 212 4.84 12.58 -0.69
N GLN A 213 4.55 12.17 0.55
CA GLN A 213 3.91 13.04 1.56
C GLN A 213 4.87 14.13 2.03
N VAL A 214 6.17 13.82 2.18
CA VAL A 214 7.19 14.83 2.48
C VAL A 214 7.35 15.80 1.31
N PHE A 215 7.49 15.29 0.08
CA PHE A 215 7.55 16.10 -1.14
C PHE A 215 6.31 16.98 -1.28
N ARG A 216 5.11 16.38 -1.17
CA ARG A 216 3.83 17.09 -1.24
C ARG A 216 3.75 18.18 -0.19
N ARG A 217 4.07 17.87 1.07
CA ARG A 217 4.07 18.86 2.15
C ARG A 217 5.01 20.02 1.82
N GLN A 218 6.24 19.76 1.42
CA GLN A 218 7.21 20.81 1.10
C GLN A 218 6.78 21.68 -0.09
N VAL A 219 6.20 21.08 -1.13
CA VAL A 219 5.67 21.82 -2.30
C VAL A 219 4.50 22.71 -1.88
N MET A 220 3.56 22.19 -1.08
CA MET A 220 2.41 22.96 -0.60
C MET A 220 2.83 24.11 0.32
N GLU A 221 3.76 23.87 1.25
CA GLU A 221 4.32 24.91 2.14
C GLU A 221 5.01 26.02 1.37
N LYS A 222 5.75 25.68 0.31
CA LYS A 222 6.50 26.66 -0.51
C LYS A 222 5.63 27.43 -1.51
N GLN A 223 4.56 26.82 -2.01
CA GLN A 223 3.71 27.41 -3.06
C GLN A 223 2.37 27.95 -2.55
N GLY A 224 2.08 27.82 -1.25
CA GLY A 224 0.90 28.41 -0.61
C GLY A 224 -0.37 27.57 -0.70
N ALA A 225 -0.23 26.24 -0.84
CA ALA A 225 -1.33 25.28 -0.81
C ALA A 225 -2.53 25.65 -1.72
N ARG A 226 -2.23 26.08 -2.94
CA ARG A 226 -3.19 26.42 -3.98
C ARG A 226 -2.69 25.88 -5.32
N CYS A 227 -3.60 25.55 -6.21
CA CYS A 227 -3.23 25.25 -7.58
C CYS A 227 -2.47 26.42 -8.23
N ALA A 228 -1.35 26.12 -8.86
CA ALA A 228 -0.50 27.09 -9.52
C ALA A 228 -1.16 27.74 -10.75
N VAL A 229 -2.17 27.10 -11.34
CA VAL A 229 -2.76 27.53 -12.63
C VAL A 229 -4.24 27.91 -12.52
N CYS A 230 -4.87 27.66 -11.38
CA CYS A 230 -6.23 28.11 -11.08
C CYS A 230 -6.39 28.56 -9.62
N ASP A 231 -7.61 28.87 -9.19
CA ASP A 231 -7.89 29.40 -7.85
C ASP A 231 -8.27 28.36 -6.80
N LEU A 232 -8.21 27.06 -7.14
CA LEU A 232 -8.56 25.99 -6.22
C LEU A 232 -7.52 25.84 -5.10
N SER A 233 -7.97 25.95 -3.84
CA SER A 233 -7.13 25.82 -2.63
C SER A 233 -7.65 24.77 -1.63
N ILE A 234 -8.50 23.86 -2.09
CA ILE A 234 -9.04 22.77 -1.26
C ILE A 234 -7.97 21.68 -1.14
N LEU A 235 -7.30 21.60 0.03
CA LEU A 235 -6.15 20.72 0.25
C LEU A 235 -6.34 19.25 -0.20
N PRO A 236 -7.48 18.57 0.08
CA PRO A 236 -7.70 17.19 -0.36
C PRO A 236 -7.64 16.94 -1.87
N VAL A 237 -7.85 17.97 -2.71
CA VAL A 237 -7.84 17.84 -4.17
C VAL A 237 -6.57 18.43 -4.80
N LEU A 238 -5.58 18.78 -3.97
CA LEU A 238 -4.28 19.27 -4.39
C LEU A 238 -3.22 18.18 -4.30
N GLU A 239 -2.44 18.09 -5.36
CA GLU A 239 -1.35 17.16 -5.58
C GLU A 239 -0.06 17.94 -5.86
N ALA A 240 1.08 17.32 -5.56
CA ALA A 240 2.38 17.85 -5.96
C ALA A 240 2.83 17.11 -7.22
N ALA A 241 2.74 17.80 -8.34
CA ALA A 241 3.17 17.28 -9.63
C ALA A 241 4.69 17.42 -9.75
N HIS A 242 5.38 16.34 -10.10
CA HIS A 242 6.80 16.42 -10.46
C HIS A 242 6.94 17.09 -11.82
N VAL A 243 7.79 18.10 -11.90
CA VAL A 243 8.16 18.74 -13.17
C VAL A 243 9.02 17.77 -13.97
N VAL A 244 10.12 17.26 -13.43
CA VAL A 244 10.81 16.09 -14.00
C VAL A 244 10.16 14.82 -13.44
N PRO A 245 9.50 13.98 -14.25
CA PRO A 245 8.80 12.78 -13.78
C PRO A 245 9.71 11.79 -13.08
N LYS A 246 9.12 10.95 -12.23
CA LYS A 246 9.86 9.92 -11.50
C LYS A 246 10.48 8.86 -12.40
N GLU A 247 9.80 8.53 -13.49
CA GLU A 247 10.23 7.62 -14.54
C GLU A 247 11.53 8.09 -15.22
N ALA A 248 11.80 9.40 -15.18
CA ALA A 248 13.00 10.04 -15.68
C ALA A 248 14.03 10.37 -14.58
N ASN A 249 13.95 9.70 -13.41
CA ASN A 249 14.77 9.96 -12.23
C ASN A 249 14.61 11.39 -11.63
N GLY A 250 13.39 11.94 -11.70
CA GLY A 250 13.05 13.20 -11.03
C GLY A 250 13.25 13.17 -9.51
N SER A 251 13.90 14.21 -8.98
CA SER A 251 14.14 14.34 -7.54
C SER A 251 12.87 14.72 -6.77
N ASP A 252 12.81 14.36 -5.48
CA ASP A 252 11.80 14.85 -4.53
C ASP A 252 12.18 16.18 -3.88
N ASP A 253 13.06 16.96 -4.52
CA ASP A 253 13.28 18.34 -4.11
C ASP A 253 12.02 19.14 -4.45
N ALA A 254 11.48 19.90 -3.50
CA ALA A 254 10.29 20.72 -3.74
C ALA A 254 10.45 21.72 -4.91
N ARG A 255 11.69 22.07 -5.29
CA ARG A 255 11.97 22.87 -6.51
C ARG A 255 11.74 22.09 -7.81
N ASN A 256 11.60 20.77 -7.75
CA ASN A 256 11.12 19.93 -8.85
C ASN A 256 9.58 19.72 -8.79
N GLY A 257 8.86 20.43 -7.92
CA GLY A 257 7.44 20.23 -7.72
C GLY A 257 6.57 21.43 -8.08
N LEU A 258 5.33 21.17 -8.47
CA LEU A 258 4.29 22.16 -8.74
C LEU A 258 2.99 21.75 -8.03
N ALA A 259 2.42 22.65 -7.24
CA ALA A 259 1.13 22.42 -6.58
C ALA A 259 0.01 22.55 -7.62
N LEU A 260 -0.66 21.45 -7.95
CA LEU A 260 -1.75 21.42 -8.92
C LEU A 260 -2.99 20.75 -8.32
N CYS A 261 -4.18 21.10 -8.82
CA CYS A 261 -5.34 20.26 -8.53
C CYS A 261 -5.31 19.00 -9.40
N VAL A 262 -6.03 17.96 -8.98
CA VAL A 262 -6.09 16.66 -9.70
C VAL A 262 -6.31 16.82 -11.20
N LEU A 263 -7.21 17.73 -11.61
CA LEU A 263 -7.48 17.99 -13.02
C LEU A 263 -6.24 18.52 -13.75
N HIS A 264 -5.66 19.62 -13.26
CA HIS A 264 -4.52 20.24 -13.93
C HIS A 264 -3.24 19.39 -13.83
N HIS A 265 -3.10 18.57 -12.79
CA HIS A 265 -2.01 17.60 -12.71
C HIS A 265 -2.09 16.59 -13.86
N ARG A 266 -3.26 15.96 -14.05
CA ARG A 266 -3.47 15.05 -15.19
C ARG A 266 -3.26 15.73 -16.54
N MET A 267 -3.69 16.98 -16.69
CA MET A 267 -3.48 17.76 -17.92
C MET A 267 -2.00 18.09 -18.16
N PHE A 268 -1.23 18.35 -17.09
CA PHE A 268 0.20 18.63 -17.16
C PHE A 268 0.99 17.38 -17.54
N ASP A 269 0.64 16.22 -16.99
CA ASP A 269 1.25 14.93 -17.34
C ASP A 269 0.86 14.44 -18.72
N GLY A 270 -0.38 14.69 -19.14
CA GLY A 270 -0.85 14.45 -20.49
C GLY A 270 -0.37 15.47 -21.53
N VAL A 271 0.54 16.38 -21.16
CA VAL A 271 1.13 17.39 -22.04
C VAL A 271 0.07 18.24 -22.77
N LEU A 272 -1.01 18.61 -22.08
CA LEU A 272 -2.03 19.55 -22.60
C LEU A 272 -1.59 21.00 -22.45
N PHE A 273 -0.69 21.27 -21.51
CA PHE A 273 -0.03 22.55 -21.38
C PHE A 273 1.39 22.34 -20.84
N ALA A 274 2.26 23.29 -21.14
CA ALA A 274 3.63 23.35 -20.67
C ALA A 274 3.93 24.75 -20.11
N ILE A 275 5.02 24.87 -19.36
CA ILE A 275 5.47 26.13 -18.78
C ILE A 275 6.78 26.51 -19.44
N GLU A 276 6.79 27.64 -20.14
CA GLU A 276 7.99 28.18 -20.77
C GLU A 276 9.03 28.51 -19.69
N PRO A 277 10.25 27.94 -19.73
CA PRO A 277 11.18 28.03 -18.60
C PRO A 277 11.63 29.47 -18.28
N GLU A 278 11.85 30.29 -19.31
CA GLU A 278 12.38 31.65 -19.17
C GLU A 278 11.30 32.66 -18.74
N THR A 279 10.16 32.65 -19.41
CA THR A 279 9.08 33.62 -19.15
C THR A 279 8.12 33.16 -18.06
N ARG A 280 8.13 31.86 -17.73
CA ARG A 280 7.18 31.19 -16.82
C ARG A 280 5.73 31.28 -17.25
N THR A 281 5.48 31.61 -18.52
CA THR A 281 4.15 31.66 -19.11
C THR A 281 3.71 30.27 -19.52
N LEU A 282 2.42 29.98 -19.39
CA LEU A 282 1.85 28.73 -19.86
C LEU A 282 1.66 28.76 -21.38
N ARG A 283 1.95 27.64 -22.02
CA ARG A 283 1.59 27.34 -23.40
C ARG A 283 0.66 26.15 -23.42
N THR A 284 -0.42 26.23 -24.17
CA THR A 284 -1.34 25.11 -24.36
C THR A 284 -0.98 24.33 -25.60
N ARG A 285 -1.35 23.04 -25.61
CA ARG A 285 -1.28 22.21 -26.80
C ARG A 285 -2.20 22.78 -27.86
N ASP A 286 -1.80 22.66 -29.12
CA ASP A 286 -2.62 23.10 -30.25
C ASP A 286 -4.03 22.52 -30.18
N GLY A 287 -5.02 23.35 -30.51
CA GLY A 287 -6.44 22.99 -30.41
C GLY A 287 -7.08 23.24 -29.04
N TYR A 288 -6.31 23.65 -28.02
CA TYR A 288 -6.86 24.02 -26.71
C TYR A 288 -6.50 25.45 -26.34
N SER A 289 -7.46 26.20 -25.84
CA SER A 289 -7.24 27.46 -25.14
C SER A 289 -7.04 27.26 -23.64
N LEU A 290 -6.52 28.27 -22.94
CA LEU A 290 -6.46 28.27 -21.47
C LEU A 290 -7.86 28.08 -20.85
N ALA A 291 -8.90 28.62 -21.48
CA ALA A 291 -10.27 28.49 -21.02
C ALA A 291 -10.78 27.04 -21.14
N ASP A 292 -10.44 26.34 -22.23
CA ASP A 292 -10.80 24.94 -22.44
C ASP A 292 -10.18 24.04 -21.37
N LEU A 293 -8.95 24.37 -20.97
CA LEU A 293 -8.22 23.66 -19.92
C LEU A 293 -8.57 24.13 -18.50
N ARG A 294 -9.50 25.08 -18.33
CA ARG A 294 -9.90 25.66 -17.03
C ARG A 294 -8.75 26.33 -16.27
N ILE A 295 -7.79 26.87 -17.01
CA ILE A 295 -6.64 27.61 -16.50
C ILE A 295 -7.00 29.09 -16.38
N SER A 296 -7.09 29.61 -15.15
CA SER A 296 -7.37 31.04 -14.89
C SER A 296 -6.11 31.89 -14.76
N LYS A 297 -4.94 31.27 -14.54
CA LYS A 297 -3.66 31.96 -14.38
C LYS A 297 -2.73 31.63 -15.55
N PRO A 298 -2.37 32.61 -16.41
CA PRO A 298 -1.61 32.36 -17.63
C PRO A 298 -0.10 32.17 -17.38
N ASP A 299 0.35 32.28 -16.13
CA ASP A 299 1.75 32.11 -15.74
C ASP A 299 1.87 31.72 -14.26
N ILE A 300 3.05 31.24 -13.87
CA ILE A 300 3.35 30.83 -12.48
C ILE A 300 4.22 31.85 -11.73
N ARG A 301 4.35 33.09 -12.21
CA ARG A 301 5.24 34.10 -11.60
C ARG A 301 4.73 34.59 -10.24
N HIS A 302 3.44 34.42 -9.99
CA HIS A 302 2.79 34.73 -8.71
C HIS A 302 3.13 33.73 -7.59
N LEU A 303 3.77 32.59 -7.90
CA LEU A 303 4.14 31.60 -6.89
C LEU A 303 5.29 32.14 -6.01
N PRO A 304 5.17 32.06 -4.66
CA PRO A 304 6.25 32.47 -3.75
C PRO A 304 7.57 31.72 -4.00
N SER A 305 7.47 30.43 -4.31
CA SER A 305 8.59 29.58 -4.69
C SER A 305 8.15 28.54 -5.71
N GLY A 306 8.23 28.91 -6.99
CA GLY A 306 7.92 28.00 -8.12
C GLY A 306 9.05 27.00 -8.42
N PRO A 307 8.85 26.13 -9.42
CA PRO A 307 9.85 25.15 -9.84
C PRO A 307 11.18 25.79 -10.28
N HIS A 308 12.26 25.03 -10.16
CA HIS A 308 13.57 25.41 -10.65
C HIS A 308 13.55 25.53 -12.18
N VAL A 309 14.29 26.51 -12.71
CA VAL A 309 14.38 26.72 -14.16
C VAL A 309 14.92 25.50 -14.89
N ASP A 310 15.85 24.76 -14.30
CA ASP A 310 16.42 23.56 -14.93
C ASP A 310 15.40 22.42 -15.03
N SER A 311 14.53 22.26 -14.02
CA SER A 311 13.42 21.30 -14.10
C SER A 311 12.44 21.69 -15.21
N LEU A 312 12.12 22.99 -15.34
CA LEU A 312 11.27 23.49 -16.41
C LEU A 312 11.90 23.27 -17.79
N ARG A 313 13.18 23.59 -17.97
CA ARG A 313 13.92 23.34 -19.21
C ARG A 313 13.95 21.87 -19.58
N TRP A 314 14.19 21.00 -18.60
CA TRP A 314 14.15 19.56 -18.80
C TRP A 314 12.77 19.13 -19.33
N ARG A 315 11.68 19.53 -18.67
CA ARG A 315 10.31 19.18 -19.11
C ARG A 315 10.03 19.71 -20.50
N TRP A 316 10.38 20.98 -20.75
CA TRP A 316 10.19 21.65 -22.04
C TRP A 316 10.88 20.92 -23.20
N THR A 317 12.05 20.36 -22.92
CA THR A 317 12.88 19.69 -23.94
C THR A 317 12.47 18.23 -24.13
N ASN A 318 12.15 17.52 -23.06
CA ASN A 318 11.91 16.07 -23.07
C ASN A 318 10.42 15.70 -23.22
N MET A 319 9.51 16.64 -22.98
CA MET A 319 8.07 16.47 -23.12
C MET A 319 7.46 17.70 -23.83
N PRO A 320 7.86 17.97 -25.10
CA PRO A 320 7.34 19.11 -25.84
C PRO A 320 5.85 18.95 -26.12
N LEU A 321 5.15 20.08 -26.26
CA LEU A 321 3.75 20.07 -26.69
C LEU A 321 3.65 19.43 -28.08
N PRO A 322 2.80 18.39 -28.25
CA PRO A 322 2.62 17.75 -29.55
C PRO A 322 2.17 18.77 -30.60
N THR A 323 2.68 18.63 -31.81
CA THR A 323 2.22 19.43 -32.95
C THR A 323 0.88 18.90 -33.47
N ALA A 324 0.09 19.75 -34.13
CA ALA A 324 -1.21 19.34 -34.69
C ALA A 324 -1.15 18.11 -35.61
N ASP A 325 0.00 17.82 -36.22
CA ASP A 325 0.21 16.70 -37.15
C ASP A 325 0.47 15.34 -36.46
N GLU A 326 0.76 15.33 -35.15
CA GLU A 326 1.07 14.12 -34.36
C GLU A 326 -0.15 13.57 -33.59
N LEU A 327 -1.34 14.13 -33.83
CA LEU A 327 -2.55 13.73 -33.13
C LEU A 327 -3.06 12.38 -33.67
N PRO A 328 -3.30 11.37 -32.81
CA PRO A 328 -4.07 10.20 -33.21
C PRO A 328 -5.46 10.67 -33.64
N ARG A 329 -5.85 10.33 -34.87
CA ARG A 329 -7.24 10.53 -35.34
C ARG A 329 -8.13 9.77 -34.36
N ALA A 330 -9.04 10.48 -33.70
CA ALA A 330 -10.01 9.86 -32.81
C ALA A 330 -10.82 8.84 -33.62
N GLU A 331 -10.68 7.56 -33.27
CA GLU A 331 -11.58 6.47 -33.67
C GLU A 331 -12.74 6.35 -32.69
#